data_AF-A0A0F9GSJ6-F1
#
_entry.id   AF-A0A0F9GSJ6-F1
#
_cell.length_a   1.000
_cell.length_b   1.000
_cell.length_c   1.000
_cell.angle_alpha   90.00
_cell.angle_beta   90.00
_cell.angle_gamma   90.00
#
_symmetry.space_group_name_H-M   'P 1'
#
loop_
_entity.id
_entity.type
_entity.pdbx_description
1 polymer ?
#
loop_
_entity_poly.entity_id
_entity_poly.type
_entity_poly.pdbx_seq_one_letter_code
_entity_poly.pdbx_strand_id
1 'polypeptide(L)'
;MAHIGCKYLDYEDHFPGCELITIESHGWKYWQRGKVWTEGPGNEGNPKNVQFCKKRGRINEIFACINSDEMGCYEAQEEGHE
;
A
#
# COMPACT_ATOMS: atom_id res chain seq x y z
N MET A 1 3.58 -9.28 -17.00
CA MET A 1 2.65 -9.85 -16.01
C MET A 1 2.08 -8.71 -15.20
N ALA A 2 0.79 -8.43 -15.32
CA ALA A 2 0.14 -7.42 -14.48
C ALA A 2 -0.08 -8.06 -13.11
N HIS A 3 0.61 -7.59 -12.08
CA HIS A 3 0.44 -8.11 -10.73
C HIS A 3 -0.91 -7.66 -10.19
N ILE A 4 -1.97 -8.43 -10.44
CA ILE A 4 -3.30 -8.24 -9.82
C ILE A 4 -3.28 -8.80 -8.40
N GLY A 5 -2.29 -8.38 -7.61
CA GLY A 5 -2.00 -8.96 -6.31
C GLY A 5 -2.72 -8.30 -5.15
N CYS A 6 -3.25 -7.09 -5.29
CA CYS A 6 -3.69 -6.33 -4.12
C CYS A 6 -5.08 -5.74 -4.26
N LYS A 7 -6.04 -6.65 -4.40
CA LYS A 7 -7.48 -6.37 -4.56
C LYS A 7 -8.05 -5.46 -3.48
N TYR A 8 -7.54 -5.55 -2.24
CA TYR A 8 -8.06 -4.80 -1.10
C TYR A 8 -7.31 -3.51 -0.78
N LEU A 9 -6.37 -3.08 -1.65
CA LEU A 9 -5.74 -1.80 -1.45
C LEU A 9 -6.74 -0.66 -1.62
N ASP A 10 -6.69 0.23 -0.65
CA ASP A 10 -7.45 1.44 -0.63
C ASP A 10 -6.66 2.54 -1.34
N TYR A 11 -7.22 3.00 -2.45
CA TYR A 11 -6.70 4.10 -3.25
C TYR A 11 -7.62 5.32 -3.21
N GLU A 12 -8.59 5.33 -2.30
CA GLU A 12 -9.50 6.46 -2.14
C GLU A 12 -8.77 7.65 -1.50
N ASP A 13 -9.00 8.85 -2.03
CA ASP A 13 -8.37 10.09 -1.58
C ASP A 13 -9.05 10.67 -0.34
N HIS A 14 -9.04 9.89 0.74
CA HIS A 14 -9.59 10.29 2.03
C HIS A 14 -8.53 10.29 3.15
N PHE A 15 -7.26 10.03 2.83
CA PHE A 15 -6.17 9.97 3.82
C PHE A 15 -5.47 11.33 3.93
N PRO A 16 -5.84 12.20 4.90
CA PRO A 16 -5.31 13.55 4.98
C PRO A 16 -3.79 13.54 5.22
N GLY A 17 -3.08 14.34 4.43
CA GLY A 17 -1.62 14.43 4.50
C GLY A 17 -0.90 13.19 3.97
N CYS A 18 -1.56 12.38 3.14
CA CYS A 18 -0.94 11.34 2.33
C CYS A 18 -1.10 11.67 0.84
N GLU A 19 -0.09 11.35 0.03
CA GLU A 19 -0.10 11.53 -1.42
C GLU A 19 -0.03 10.17 -2.11
N LEU A 20 -0.91 9.90 -3.08
CA LEU A 20 -0.90 8.66 -3.82
C LEU A 20 0.16 8.71 -4.94
N ILE A 21 1.21 7.91 -4.81
CA ILE A 21 2.30 7.82 -5.77
C ILE A 21 2.12 6.57 -6.63
N THR A 22 2.31 6.72 -7.94
CA THR A 22 2.30 5.60 -8.89
C THR A 22 3.72 5.28 -9.34
N ILE A 23 4.13 4.02 -9.22
CA ILE A 23 5.37 3.46 -9.75
C ILE A 23 5.07 2.96 -11.16
N GLU A 24 5.40 3.78 -12.16
CA GLU A 24 5.05 3.53 -13.56
C GLU A 24 5.60 2.19 -14.10
N SER A 25 6.78 1.77 -13.66
CA SER A 25 7.42 0.53 -14.13
C SER A 25 6.63 -0.75 -13.80
N HIS A 26 5.74 -0.69 -12.80
CA HIS A 26 4.95 -1.83 -12.33
C HIS A 26 3.44 -1.55 -12.32
N GLY A 27 3.02 -0.33 -12.66
CA GLY A 27 1.63 0.12 -12.47
C GLY A 27 1.19 0.13 -11.00
N TRP A 28 2.15 0.14 -10.07
CA TRP A 28 1.91 -0.04 -8.65
C TRP A 28 1.62 1.29 -7.96
N LYS A 29 0.79 1.30 -6.92
CA LYS A 29 0.48 2.53 -6.17
C LYS A 29 0.73 2.38 -4.68
N TYR A 30 1.24 3.44 -4.06
CA TYR A 30 1.43 3.51 -2.61
C TYR A 30 1.18 4.94 -2.11
N TRP A 31 0.92 5.06 -0.82
CA TRP A 31 0.69 6.33 -0.16
C TRP A 31 1.98 6.84 0.48
N GLN A 32 2.39 8.05 0.13
CA GLN A 32 3.46 8.76 0.79
C GLN A 32 2.89 9.68 1.86
N ARG A 33 3.21 9.42 3.13
CA ARG A 33 2.82 10.27 4.26
C ARG A 33 3.65 11.56 4.29
N GLY A 34 2.98 12.66 4.65
CA GLY A 34 3.60 13.96 4.90
C GLY A 34 4.40 14.01 6.21
N LYS A 35 5.21 15.06 6.37
CA LYS A 35 6.18 15.23 7.47
C LYS A 35 5.58 15.07 8.87
N VAL A 36 4.34 15.52 9.06
CA VAL A 36 3.64 15.49 10.37
C VAL A 36 3.52 14.08 10.93
N TRP A 37 3.52 13.07 10.05
CA TRP A 37 3.37 11.66 10.41
C TRP A 37 4.71 10.96 10.65
N THR A 38 5.79 11.47 10.06
CA THR A 38 7.11 10.81 10.02
C THR A 38 8.09 11.38 11.02
N GLU A 39 7.90 12.63 11.44
CA GLU A 39 8.80 13.35 12.34
C GLU A 39 8.04 13.78 13.61
N GLY A 40 8.22 13.02 14.69
CA GLY A 40 7.70 13.35 16.02
C GLY A 40 8.75 13.06 17.09
N PRO A 41 8.81 13.86 18.19
CA PRO A 41 9.81 13.66 19.24
C PRO A 41 9.63 12.29 19.90
N GLY A 42 10.67 11.45 19.84
CA GLY A 42 10.72 10.16 20.54
C GLY A 42 10.28 8.93 19.73
N ASN A 43 9.96 9.05 18.43
CA ASN A 43 9.68 7.89 17.59
C ASN A 43 10.76 7.72 16.52
N GLU A 44 11.30 6.51 16.38
CA GLU A 44 11.97 6.09 15.14
C GLU A 44 10.99 6.37 14.00
N GLY A 45 11.42 7.20 13.04
CA GLY A 45 10.56 7.84 12.06
C GLY A 45 9.55 6.87 11.45
N ASN A 46 8.28 7.12 11.74
CA ASN A 46 7.15 6.38 11.21
C ASN A 46 7.32 6.21 9.68
N PRO A 47 7.16 5.01 9.09
CA PRO A 47 7.46 4.77 7.67
C PRO A 47 6.78 5.75 6.73
N LYS A 48 7.55 6.44 5.90
CA LYS A 48 7.01 7.46 4.99
C LYS A 48 6.11 6.84 3.92
N ASN A 49 6.50 5.68 3.41
CA ASN A 49 5.78 5.00 2.35
C ASN A 49 4.93 3.88 2.95
N VAL A 50 3.62 3.93 2.73
CA VAL A 50 2.64 3.03 3.30
C VAL A 50 1.63 2.60 2.25
N GLN A 51 0.88 1.56 2.57
CA GLN A 51 -0.31 1.16 1.85
C GLN A 51 -1.48 1.05 2.83
N PHE A 52 -2.69 1.27 2.35
CA PHE A 52 -3.90 1.07 3.14
C PHE A 52 -4.66 -0.10 2.57
N CYS A 53 -5.07 -1.03 3.42
CA CYS A 53 -5.76 -2.24 3.05
C CYS A 53 -7.10 -2.29 3.78
N LYS A 54 -8.19 -2.39 3.02
CA LYS A 54 -9.56 -2.36 3.57
C LYS A 54 -9.85 -3.50 4.56
N LYS A 55 -9.06 -4.59 4.56
CA LYS A 55 -9.20 -5.72 5.49
C LYS A 55 -8.36 -5.62 6.77
N ARG A 56 -7.21 -4.94 6.72
CA ARG A 56 -6.18 -5.02 7.77
C ARG A 56 -5.71 -3.66 8.29
N GLY A 57 -6.10 -2.58 7.62
CA GLY A 57 -5.64 -1.22 7.92
C GLY A 57 -4.32 -0.90 7.22
N ARG A 58 -3.41 -0.23 7.93
CA ARG A 58 -2.17 0.31 7.36
C ARG A 58 -1.06 -0.75 7.25
N ILE A 59 -0.41 -0.80 6.10
CA ILE A 59 0.81 -1.55 5.80
C ILE A 59 1.97 -0.55 5.70
N ASN A 60 3.08 -0.84 6.35
CA ASN A 60 4.22 0.07 6.48
C ASN A 60 5.26 -0.04 5.35
N GLU A 61 4.87 -0.65 4.24
CA GLU A 61 5.75 -0.98 3.12
C GLU A 61 5.03 -0.81 1.80
N ILE A 62 5.79 -0.54 0.74
CA ILE A 62 5.25 -0.33 -0.61
C ILE A 62 4.79 -1.65 -1.22
N PHE A 63 5.51 -2.75 -0.98
CA PHE A 63 5.30 -4.01 -1.69
C PHE A 63 4.73 -5.12 -0.83
N ALA A 64 4.58 -4.94 0.49
CA ALA A 64 4.22 -6.05 1.37
C ALA A 64 2.88 -6.72 1.04
N CYS A 65 1.94 -6.05 0.36
CA CYS A 65 0.71 -6.70 -0.05
C CYS A 65 0.90 -7.74 -1.19
N ILE A 66 2.03 -7.77 -1.91
CA ILE A 66 2.32 -8.84 -2.91
C ILE A 66 2.80 -10.13 -2.28
N ASN A 67 3.26 -10.09 -1.03
CA ASN A 67 3.78 -11.26 -0.34
C ASN A 67 2.58 -12.07 0.19
N SER A 68 2.17 -13.07 -0.60
CA SER A 68 1.02 -13.96 -0.33
C SER A 68 1.08 -14.64 1.03
N ASP A 69 2.29 -14.90 1.53
CA ASP A 69 2.51 -15.68 2.74
C ASP A 69 2.50 -14.84 4.02
N GLU A 70 2.57 -13.51 3.93
CA GLU A 70 2.71 -12.64 5.10
C GLU A 70 1.56 -11.63 5.29
N MET A 71 0.80 -11.31 4.23
CA MET A 71 -0.15 -10.18 4.27
C MET A 71 -1.47 -10.47 3.55
N GLY A 72 -2.54 -10.70 4.33
CA GLY A 72 -3.92 -10.97 3.86
C GLY A 72 -4.66 -9.83 3.12
N CYS A 73 -3.92 -8.92 2.51
CA CYS A 73 -4.42 -7.89 1.59
C CYS A 73 -4.33 -8.34 0.13
N TYR A 74 -3.63 -9.47 -0.08
CA TYR A 74 -3.63 -10.25 -1.31
C TYR A 74 -4.91 -11.09 -1.42
N GLU A 75 -5.56 -11.02 -2.58
CA GLU A 75 -6.43 -12.09 -3.07
C GLU A 75 -5.92 -12.36 -4.48
N ALA A 76 -5.41 -13.58 -4.73
CA ALA A 76 -5.10 -13.99 -6.08
C ALA A 76 -6.37 -13.79 -6.90
N GLN A 77 -6.33 -12.87 -7.87
CA GLN A 77 -7.31 -12.95 -8.93
C GLN A 77 -6.90 -14.15 -9.76
N GLU A 78 -7.73 -15.20 -9.75
CA GLU A 78 -7.63 -16.24 -10.77
C GLU A 78 -7.62 -15.51 -12.11
N GLU A 79 -6.55 -15.68 -12.89
CA GLU A 79 -6.56 -15.23 -14.27
C GLU A 79 -7.76 -15.90 -14.93
N GLY A 80 -8.77 -15.09 -15.26
CA GLY A 80 -9.91 -15.54 -16.05
C GLY A 80 -9.37 -16.11 -17.36
N HIS A 81 -9.37 -17.43 -17.44
CA HIS A 81 -9.13 -18.18 -18.66
C HIS A 81 -10.36 -17.98 -19.55
N GLU A 82 -10.23 -17.15 -20.58
CA GLU A 82 -11.05 -17.22 -21.79
C GLU A 82 -10.20 -17.74 -22.96
#